data_AF-A0A8D0HF22-F1
#
_entry.id   AF-A0A8D0HF22-F1
#
_cell.length_a   1.000
_cell.length_b   1.000
_cell.length_c   1.000
_cell.angle_alpha   90.00
_cell.angle_beta   90.00
_cell.angle_gamma   90.00
#
_symmetry.space_group_name_H-M   'P 1'
#
loop_
_entity.id
_entity.type
_entity.pdbx_description
1 polymer ?
#
loop_
_entity_poly.entity_id
_entity_poly.type
_entity_poly.pdbx_seq_one_letter_code
_entity_poly.pdbx_strand_id
1 'polypeptide(L)'
;MVENISARRYDLHHLKPDTEYEVQVSCKFHSSSGIWSDWSVPFITEAVPGGPLDVWYLTQDTDSQTQNITLFWKPSSPLEGRTEILHYRVTFHKLNQT
;
A
#
# COMPACT_ATOMS: atom_id res chain seq x y z
N MET A 1 -13.63 -11.41 8.71
CA MET A 1 -13.88 -12.20 7.48
C MET A 1 -12.89 -13.37 7.49
N VAL A 2 -13.32 -14.58 7.15
CA VAL A 2 -12.45 -15.78 7.14
C VAL A 2 -12.25 -16.21 5.70
N GLU A 3 -10.99 -16.26 5.27
CA GLU A 3 -10.57 -16.59 3.90
C GLU A 3 -9.96 -18.00 3.88
N ASN A 4 -10.33 -18.84 2.91
CA ASN A 4 -9.73 -20.17 2.72
C ASN A 4 -8.66 -20.09 1.63
N ILE A 5 -7.39 -20.15 2.04
CA ILE A 5 -6.25 -19.89 1.17
C ILE A 5 -5.36 -21.15 1.09
N SER A 6 -4.97 -21.56 -0.12
CA SER A 6 -4.03 -22.66 -0.36
C SER A 6 -2.61 -22.19 -0.71
N ALA A 7 -2.38 -20.88 -0.78
CA ALA A 7 -1.10 -20.27 -1.12
C ALA A 7 -0.26 -19.95 0.14
N ARG A 8 1.07 -19.99 0.00
CA ARG A 8 2.02 -19.64 1.08
C ARG A 8 2.01 -18.15 1.43
N ARG A 9 1.59 -17.29 0.51
CA ARG A 9 1.49 -15.85 0.67
C ARG A 9 0.08 -15.41 0.27
N TYR A 10 -0.49 -14.52 1.06
CA TYR A 10 -1.76 -13.86 0.78
C TYR A 10 -1.60 -12.38 1.06
N ASP A 11 -1.97 -11.54 0.10
CA ASP A 11 -1.97 -10.10 0.26
C ASP A 11 -3.43 -9.67 0.57
N LEU A 12 -3.64 -9.03 1.73
CA LEU A 12 -4.95 -8.52 2.11
C LEU A 12 -5.22 -7.22 1.34
N HIS A 13 -6.35 -7.18 0.64
CA HIS A 13 -6.78 -6.02 -0.14
C HIS A 13 -7.96 -5.31 0.53
N HIS A 14 -8.19 -4.05 0.13
CA HIS A 14 -9.32 -3.24 0.57
C HIS A 14 -9.40 -3.02 2.10
N LEU A 15 -8.25 -3.07 2.78
CA LEU A 15 -8.15 -2.65 4.16
C LEU A 15 -8.43 -1.14 4.26
N LYS A 16 -9.13 -0.74 5.32
CA LYS A 16 -9.35 0.66 5.64
C LYS A 16 -7.97 1.26 5.97
N PRO A 17 -7.55 2.33 5.28
CA PRO A 17 -6.36 3.07 5.65
C PRO A 17 -6.37 3.52 7.11
N ASP A 18 -5.18 3.77 7.66
CA ASP A 18 -5.01 4.36 8.99
C ASP A 18 -5.75 3.57 10.08
N THR A 19 -5.82 2.25 9.88
CA THR A 19 -6.50 1.31 10.76
C THR A 19 -5.52 0.21 11.12
N GLU A 20 -5.36 -0.01 12.42
CA GLU A 20 -4.61 -1.14 12.95
C GLU A 20 -5.41 -2.43 12.75
N TYR A 21 -4.75 -3.45 12.23
CA TYR A 21 -5.28 -4.78 12.00
C TYR A 21 -4.47 -5.81 12.76
N GLU A 22 -5.18 -6.71 13.43
CA GLU A 22 -4.62 -7.95 13.97
C GLU A 22 -4.97 -9.10 13.01
N VAL A 23 -3.95 -9.82 12.56
CA VAL A 23 -4.09 -10.94 11.62
C VAL A 23 -3.55 -12.22 12.28
N GLN A 24 -4.33 -13.30 12.18
CA GLN A 24 -3.94 -14.64 12.61
C GLN A 24 -4.27 -15.67 11.53
N VAL A 25 -3.46 -16.72 11.46
CA VAL A 25 -3.62 -17.80 10.48
C VAL A 25 -3.73 -19.14 11.21
N SER A 26 -4.65 -19.98 10.75
CA SER A 26 -4.71 -21.41 11.09
C SER A 26 -4.74 -22.19 9.79
N CYS A 27 -4.14 -23.38 9.78
CA CYS A 27 -4.06 -24.23 8.59
C CYS A 27 -4.71 -25.59 8.82
N LYS A 28 -5.19 -26.19 7.74
CA LYS A 28 -5.66 -27.58 7.74
C LYS A 28 -5.16 -28.28 6.48
N PHE A 29 -4.91 -29.58 6.59
CA PHE A 29 -4.31 -30.36 5.51
C PHE A 29 -5.21 -30.46 4.27
N HIS A 30 -6.53 -30.55 4.46
CA HIS A 30 -7.49 -30.68 3.36
C HIS A 30 -8.65 -29.68 3.52
N SER A 31 -9.08 -29.07 2.41
CA SER A 31 -10.06 -27.96 2.44
C SER A 31 -11.45 -28.41 2.92
N SER A 32 -11.81 -29.67 2.72
CA SER A 32 -13.12 -30.23 3.10
C SER A 32 -13.06 -31.22 4.26
N SER A 33 -11.87 -31.59 4.74
CA SER A 33 -11.72 -32.57 5.83
C SER A 33 -10.44 -32.33 6.64
N GLY A 34 -10.47 -32.72 7.92
CA GLY A 34 -9.33 -32.57 8.83
C GLY A 34 -9.54 -31.51 9.91
N ILE A 35 -8.64 -31.53 10.88
CA ILE A 35 -8.64 -30.66 12.05
C ILE A 35 -7.78 -29.43 11.74
N TRP A 36 -8.26 -28.26 12.13
CA TRP A 36 -7.48 -27.03 12.06
C TRP A 36 -6.31 -27.08 13.04
N SER A 37 -5.18 -26.50 12.66
CA SER A 37 -4.10 -26.23 13.62
C SER A 37 -4.55 -25.21 14.66
N ASP A 38 -3.78 -25.09 15.74
CA ASP A 38 -3.84 -23.90 16.57
C ASP A 38 -3.58 -22.64 15.73
N TRP A 39 -4.11 -21.51 16.20
CA TRP A 39 -3.87 -20.21 15.58
C TRP A 39 -2.40 -19.80 15.72
N SER A 40 -1.88 -19.11 14.72
CA SER A 40 -0.59 -18.45 14.80
C SER A 40 -0.58 -17.37 15.89
N VAL A 41 0.63 -16.95 16.27
CA VAL A 41 0.78 -15.71 17.03
C VAL A 41 0.13 -14.53 16.27
N PRO A 42 -0.53 -13.60 16.98
CA PRO A 42 -1.07 -12.39 16.36
C PRO A 42 0.00 -11.58 15.66
N PHE A 43 -0.30 -11.16 14.43
CA PHE A 43 0.51 -10.21 13.68
C PHE A 43 -0.25 -8.89 13.57
N ILE A 44 0.33 -7.83 14.13
CA ILE A 44 -0.24 -6.49 14.12
C ILE A 44 0.35 -5.71 12.94
N THR A 45 -0.51 -5.09 12.13
CA THR A 45 -0.10 -4.30 10.98
C THR A 45 -1.05 -3.13 10.75
N GLU A 46 -0.56 -2.06 10.15
CA GLU A 46 -1.37 -0.91 9.75
C GLU A 46 -1.43 -0.88 8.22
N ALA A 47 -2.64 -0.69 7.69
CA ALA A 47 -2.79 -0.46 6.26
C ALA A 47 -2.22 0.91 5.90
N VAL A 48 -1.37 0.96 4.87
CA VAL A 48 -0.74 2.19 4.37
C VAL A 48 -1.83 3.27 4.17
N PRO A 49 -1.60 4.53 4.60
CA PRO A 49 -2.51 5.63 4.36
C PRO A 49 -2.89 5.68 2.88
N GLY A 50 -4.17 5.49 2.60
CA GLY A 50 -4.69 5.22 1.28
C GLY A 50 -5.10 6.52 0.61
N GLY A 51 -4.50 6.75 -0.56
CA GLY A 51 -5.01 7.69 -1.54
C GLY A 51 -3.98 7.95 -2.61
N PRO A 52 -4.33 7.90 -3.92
CA PRO A 52 -3.47 8.52 -4.92
C PRO A 52 -3.30 9.98 -4.50
N LEU A 53 -2.05 10.40 -4.31
CA LEU A 53 -1.73 11.82 -4.25
C LEU A 53 -2.28 12.44 -5.54
N ASP A 54 -3.04 13.51 -5.42
CA ASP A 54 -3.45 14.27 -6.60
C ASP A 54 -2.18 14.99 -7.08
N VAL A 55 -1.51 14.43 -8.09
CA VAL A 55 -0.18 14.88 -8.57
C VAL A 55 -0.35 15.63 -9.88
N TRP A 56 0.24 16.81 -9.94
CA TRP A 56 0.35 17.61 -11.15
C TRP A 56 1.80 18.02 -11.38
N TYR A 57 2.16 18.33 -12.62
CA TYR A 57 3.50 18.78 -12.95
C TYR A 57 3.50 19.90 -13.98
N LEU A 58 4.49 20.78 -13.89
CA LEU A 58 4.81 21.78 -14.90
C LEU A 58 6.18 21.46 -15.48
N THR A 59 6.30 21.51 -16.79
CA THR A 59 7.58 21.42 -17.49
C THR A 59 7.97 22.75 -18.08
N GLN A 60 9.20 23.19 -17.85
CA GLN A 60 9.75 24.40 -18.46
C GLN A 60 11.10 24.09 -19.09
N ASP A 61 11.19 24.31 -20.40
CA ASP A 61 12.44 24.16 -21.14
C ASP A 61 13.37 25.32 -20.76
N THR A 62 14.55 24.97 -20.23
CA THR A 62 15.53 25.95 -19.75
C THR A 62 16.61 26.18 -20.80
N ASP A 63 16.97 25.12 -21.53
CA ASP A 63 17.78 25.16 -22.74
C ASP A 63 17.44 23.96 -23.66
N SER A 64 18.19 23.78 -24.74
CA SER A 64 17.97 22.69 -25.71
C SER A 64 18.13 21.26 -25.16
N GLN A 65 18.71 21.09 -23.97
CA GLN A 65 19.05 19.80 -23.37
C GLN A 65 18.54 19.65 -21.92
N THR A 66 18.07 20.74 -21.29
CA THR A 66 17.59 20.74 -19.91
C THR A 66 16.13 21.17 -19.79
N GLN A 67 15.38 20.39 -19.01
CA GLN A 67 13.98 20.66 -18.69
C GLN A 67 13.82 20.70 -17.17
N ASN A 68 13.20 21.77 -16.68
CA ASN A 68 12.80 21.89 -15.29
C ASN A 68 11.42 21.26 -15.13
N ILE A 69 11.28 20.35 -14.16
CA ILE A 69 10.01 19.72 -13.80
C ILE A 69 9.64 20.18 -12.40
N THR A 70 8.54 20.90 -12.26
CA THR A 70 7.96 21.28 -10.97
C THR A 70 6.81 20.35 -10.65
N LEU A 71 6.91 19.62 -9.53
CA LEU A 71 5.87 18.71 -9.06
C LEU A 71 4.99 19.41 -8.01
N PHE A 72 3.69 19.22 -8.13
CA PHE A 72 2.68 19.67 -7.17
C PHE A 72 1.88 18.46 -6.73
N TRP A 73 1.58 18.37 -5.43
CA TRP A 73 0.67 17.35 -4.95
C TRP A 73 -0.17 17.85 -3.78
N LYS A 74 -1.41 17.36 -3.69
CA LYS A 74 -2.26 17.60 -2.52
C LYS A 74 -2.08 16.46 -1.52
N PRO A 75 -1.79 16.76 -0.24
CA PRO A 75 -1.85 15.76 0.82
C PRO A 75 -3.23 15.09 0.79
N SER A 76 -3.28 13.75 0.71
CA SER A 76 -4.53 13.05 0.98
C SER A 76 -4.89 13.39 2.42
N SER A 77 -6.00 14.11 2.63
CA SER A 77 -6.49 14.41 3.97
C SER A 77 -6.52 13.10 4.76
N PRO A 78 -5.92 13.03 5.96
CA PRO A 78 -6.10 11.89 6.83
C PRO A 78 -7.60 11.65 6.94
N LEU A 79 -8.07 10.42 6.65
CA LEU A 79 -9.38 10.03 7.13
C LEU A 79 -9.30 10.14 8.65
N GLU A 80 -9.89 11.19 9.20
CA GLU A 80 -10.07 11.37 10.64
C GLU A 80 -8.76 11.32 11.46
N GLY A 81 -7.90 12.34 11.26
CA GLY A 81 -7.13 12.93 12.36
C GLY A 81 -6.07 12.09 13.05
N ARG A 82 -5.52 11.04 12.41
CA ARG A 82 -4.53 10.16 13.08
C ARG A 82 -3.21 9.96 12.35
N THR A 83 -3.02 10.47 11.14
CA THR A 83 -1.76 10.30 10.40
C THR A 83 -1.08 11.64 10.10
N GLU A 84 0.05 11.87 10.76
CA GLU A 84 1.00 12.90 10.35
C GLU A 84 1.81 12.40 9.15
N ILE A 85 1.92 13.22 8.12
CA ILE A 85 2.73 12.88 6.96
C ILE A 85 4.20 13.07 7.33
N LEU A 86 4.94 11.96 7.46
CA LEU A 86 6.36 11.99 7.84
C LEU A 86 7.27 12.45 6.69
N HIS A 87 7.06 11.90 5.49
CA HIS A 87 7.82 12.29 4.30
C HIS A 87 7.09 11.90 3.00
N TYR A 88 7.43 12.55 1.90
CA TYR A 88 7.05 12.13 0.54
C TYR A 88 8.24 11.46 -0.15
N ARG A 89 7.98 10.41 -0.94
CA ARG A 89 9.00 9.75 -1.77
C ARG A 89 8.64 9.92 -3.23
N VAL A 90 9.51 10.57 -4.00
CA VAL A 90 9.34 10.81 -5.43
C VAL A 90 10.33 9.94 -6.20
N THR A 91 9.87 9.20 -7.19
CA THR A 91 10.71 8.35 -8.05
C THR A 91 10.51 8.72 -9.52
N PHE A 92 11.59 9.09 -10.21
CA PHE A 92 11.59 9.34 -11.65
C PHE A 92 12.10 8.10 -12.37
N HIS A 93 11.35 7.65 -13.37
CA HIS A 93 11.77 6.56 -14.25
C HIS A 93 11.89 7.11 -15.66
N LYS A 94 13.09 7.03 -16.24
CA LYS A 94 13.27 7.29 -17.67
C LYS A 94 12.52 6.18 -18.39
N LEU A 95 11.47 6.52 -19.12
CA LEU A 95 10.85 5.58 -20.04
C LEU A 95 11.91 5.25 -21.09
N ASN A 96 12.32 3.99 -21.15
CA ASN A 96 13.20 3.53 -22.22
C ASN A 96 12.46 3.78 -23.54
N GLN A 97 12.95 4.76 -24.30
CA GLN A 97 12.51 4.99 -25.67
C GLN A 97 13.06 3.82 -26.50
N THR A 98 12.17 2.91 -26.90
CA THR A 98 12.43 1.94 -27.98
C THR A 98 12.51 2.65 -29.32
#